data_AF-A0A3D3E974-F1
#
_entry.id   AF-A0A3D3E974-F1
#
_cell.length_a   1.000
_cell.length_b   1.000
_cell.length_c   1.000
_cell.angle_alpha   90.00
_cell.angle_beta   90.00
_cell.angle_gamma   90.00
#
_symmetry.space_group_name_H-M   'P 1'
#
loop_
_entity.id
_entity.type
_entity.pdbx_description
1 polymer ?
#
loop_
_entity_poly.entity_id
_entity_poly.type
_entity_poly.pdbx_seq_one_letter_code
_entity_poly.pdbx_strand_id
1 'polypeptide(L)'
;MDIKSLQQSFKTAFCYLLISTGILLGITPAYSEPALKSVPKPPIINITPKWTERYLFKNAPELVRNTHLDHVLSFYYFGRYEEFTVMGMERVKGDDYHQHNTVLIFKDAELKGYYEELQVFPSKITKEGVIEFPANNDVEDNINLKEGYYPAMVFSRDKKLNPDSHAVSEIQWVNI
;
A
#
# COMPACT_ATOMS: atom_id res chain seq x y z
N MET A 1 35.69 -36.43 -40.35
CA MET A 1 34.79 -37.49 -40.81
C MET A 1 33.44 -37.26 -40.17
N ASP A 2 32.44 -37.10 -41.03
CA ASP A 2 31.00 -36.99 -40.76
C ASP A 2 30.43 -38.15 -39.93
N ILE A 3 29.30 -37.91 -39.25
CA ILE A 3 27.95 -38.33 -39.70
C ILE A 3 26.90 -37.86 -38.67
N LYS A 4 26.00 -36.95 -39.13
CA LYS A 4 24.50 -36.94 -39.08
C LYS A 4 23.80 -37.28 -37.73
N SER A 5 22.64 -36.78 -37.32
CA SER A 5 21.45 -36.10 -37.90
C SER A 5 20.44 -36.00 -36.72
N LEU A 6 19.63 -34.95 -36.52
CA LEU A 6 18.26 -34.73 -37.04
C LEU A 6 17.81 -33.34 -36.48
N GLN A 7 17.51 -32.31 -37.29
CA GLN A 7 16.16 -31.88 -37.78
C GLN A 7 15.09 -31.77 -36.67
N GLN A 8 14.39 -30.64 -36.47
CA GLN A 8 13.53 -29.88 -37.42
C GLN A 8 13.22 -28.46 -36.85
N SER A 9 13.40 -27.36 -37.61
CA SER A 9 12.39 -26.56 -38.35
C SER A 9 11.35 -25.84 -37.46
N PHE A 10 11.12 -24.52 -37.51
CA PHE A 10 10.69 -23.75 -38.67
C PHE A 10 11.17 -22.28 -38.67
N LYS A 11 11.63 -21.85 -39.84
CA LYS A 11 11.76 -20.46 -40.30
C LYS A 11 10.39 -19.95 -40.75
N THR A 12 10.07 -18.67 -40.52
CA THR A 12 9.58 -17.76 -41.57
C THR A 12 9.93 -16.31 -41.23
N ALA A 13 10.69 -15.66 -42.12
CA ALA A 13 10.90 -14.22 -42.18
C ALA A 13 10.19 -13.69 -43.45
N PHE A 14 10.17 -12.36 -43.61
CA PHE A 14 9.74 -11.56 -44.77
C PHE A 14 8.22 -11.27 -44.88
N CYS A 15 7.76 -10.08 -45.27
CA CYS A 15 8.34 -9.07 -46.16
C CYS A 15 7.85 -7.66 -45.79
N TYR A 16 8.75 -6.67 -45.86
CA TYR A 16 8.38 -5.28 -46.15
C TYR A 16 7.93 -5.16 -47.61
N LEU A 17 6.88 -4.39 -47.90
CA LEU A 17 6.75 -3.72 -49.19
C LEU A 17 5.99 -2.39 -49.04
N LEU A 18 6.72 -1.30 -49.23
CA LEU A 18 6.21 0.03 -49.56
C LEU A 18 5.72 0.03 -51.00
N ILE A 19 4.50 0.53 -51.27
CA ILE A 19 4.12 1.04 -52.60
C ILE A 19 3.44 2.39 -52.42
N SER A 20 3.93 3.36 -53.19
CA SER A 20 3.52 4.74 -53.31
C SER A 20 2.31 4.96 -54.22
N THR A 21 1.55 6.02 -53.89
CA THR A 21 0.75 6.92 -54.76
C THR A 21 -0.42 6.36 -55.58
N GLY A 22 -1.62 6.85 -55.26
CA GLY A 22 -2.79 6.91 -56.13
C GLY A 22 -3.92 7.70 -55.47
N ILE A 23 -4.17 8.93 -55.95
CA ILE A 23 -5.30 9.78 -55.55
C ILE A 23 -6.58 9.24 -56.22
N LEU A 24 -7.64 8.97 -55.46
CA LEU A 24 -9.01 9.08 -55.95
C LEU A 24 -9.99 9.37 -54.80
N LEU A 25 -10.81 10.41 -55.00
CA LEU A 25 -11.91 10.83 -54.13
C LEU A 25 -12.91 9.69 -53.87
N GLY A 26 -13.39 9.59 -52.62
CA GLY A 26 -14.62 8.86 -52.32
C GLY A 26 -14.73 8.33 -50.90
N ILE A 27 -15.41 9.09 -50.04
CA ILE A 27 -16.23 8.63 -48.90
C ILE A 27 -15.54 7.66 -47.92
N THR A 28 -14.86 8.18 -46.90
CA THR A 28 -14.55 7.38 -45.71
C THR A 28 -15.80 7.26 -44.84
N PRO A 29 -16.34 6.05 -44.58
CA PRO A 29 -17.25 5.88 -43.45
C PRO A 29 -16.44 6.18 -42.18
N ALA A 30 -16.98 7.04 -41.33
CA ALA A 30 -16.45 7.28 -40.00
C ALA A 30 -16.47 5.95 -39.23
N TYR A 31 -15.32 5.26 -39.18
CA TYR A 31 -15.09 4.21 -38.22
C TYR A 31 -15.01 4.89 -36.86
N SER A 32 -16.13 4.91 -36.14
CA SER A 32 -16.14 5.21 -34.71
C SER A 32 -15.31 4.13 -34.02
N GLU A 33 -14.21 4.53 -33.37
CA GLU A 33 -13.52 3.66 -32.42
C GLU A 33 -14.56 3.10 -31.44
N PRO A 34 -14.59 1.78 -31.19
CA PRO A 34 -15.47 1.24 -30.17
C PRO A 34 -15.06 1.86 -28.84
N ALA A 35 -15.96 2.66 -28.27
CA ALA A 35 -15.78 3.26 -26.96
C ALA A 35 -15.37 2.18 -25.97
N LEU A 36 -14.12 2.25 -25.51
CA LEU A 36 -13.58 1.37 -24.49
C LEU A 36 -14.50 1.50 -23.28
N LYS A 37 -15.34 0.50 -23.02
CA LYS A 37 -16.21 0.48 -21.85
C LYS A 37 -15.31 0.62 -20.63
N SER A 38 -15.41 1.74 -19.93
CA SER A 38 -14.68 1.95 -18.69
C SER A 38 -15.02 0.80 -17.75
N VAL A 39 -13.99 0.08 -17.32
CA VAL A 39 -14.14 -0.93 -16.27
C VAL A 39 -14.69 -0.20 -15.04
N PRO A 40 -15.82 -0.64 -14.45
CA PRO A 40 -16.38 0.01 -13.28
C PRO A 40 -15.33 0.02 -12.17
N LYS A 41 -15.02 1.21 -11.64
CA LYS A 41 -14.20 1.33 -10.43
C LYS A 41 -14.88 0.53 -9.32
N PRO A 42 -14.19 -0.40 -8.64
CA PRO A 42 -14.79 -1.18 -7.57
C PRO A 42 -15.40 -0.25 -6.51
N PRO A 43 -16.48 -0.69 -5.84
CA PRO A 43 -17.13 0.13 -4.83
C PRO A 43 -16.13 0.49 -3.73
N ILE A 44 -16.11 1.76 -3.36
CA ILE A 44 -15.27 2.25 -2.26
C ILE A 44 -15.83 1.67 -0.96
N ILE A 45 -15.13 0.69 -0.39
CA ILE A 45 -15.46 0.17 0.94
C ILE A 45 -15.08 1.25 1.96
N ASN A 46 -16.06 1.65 2.77
CA ASN A 46 -15.85 2.63 3.83
C ASN A 46 -15.26 1.96 5.06
N ILE A 47 -13.94 2.10 5.25
CA ILE A 47 -13.20 1.57 6.39
C ILE A 47 -13.37 2.53 7.56
N THR A 48 -14.09 2.08 8.59
CA THR A 48 -14.39 2.85 9.81
C THR A 48 -13.71 2.20 11.01
N PRO A 49 -13.59 2.90 12.17
CA PRO A 49 -13.12 2.31 13.41
C PRO A 49 -13.81 0.98 13.77
N LYS A 50 -15.14 0.96 13.74
CA LYS A 50 -15.94 -0.25 14.03
C LYS A 50 -15.75 -1.36 13.02
N TRP A 51 -15.57 -1.02 11.74
CA TRP A 51 -15.26 -2.01 10.71
C TRP A 51 -13.87 -2.61 10.93
N THR A 52 -12.89 -1.76 11.26
CA THR A 52 -11.49 -2.13 11.50
C THR A 52 -11.39 -3.11 12.66
N GLU A 53 -12.03 -2.81 13.78
CA GLU A 53 -12.13 -3.72 14.93
C GLU A 53 -12.61 -5.12 14.51
N ARG A 54 -13.74 -5.19 13.80
CA ARG A 54 -14.31 -6.46 13.33
C ARG A 54 -13.40 -7.18 12.35
N TYR A 55 -12.74 -6.44 11.47
CA TYR A 55 -11.79 -7.00 10.52
C TYR A 55 -10.61 -7.64 11.24
N LEU A 56 -9.99 -6.95 12.20
CA LEU A 56 -8.84 -7.45 12.93
C LEU A 56 -9.21 -8.67 13.78
N PHE A 57 -10.35 -8.64 14.49
CA PHE A 57 -10.80 -9.83 15.24
C PHE A 57 -10.99 -11.08 14.37
N LYS A 58 -11.29 -10.90 13.09
CA LYS A 58 -11.50 -12.01 12.15
C LYS A 58 -10.22 -12.45 11.45
N ASN A 59 -9.41 -11.50 10.99
CA ASN A 59 -8.34 -11.75 10.01
C ASN A 59 -6.93 -11.55 10.57
N ALA A 60 -6.77 -10.83 11.69
CA ALA A 60 -5.50 -10.56 12.35
C ALA A 60 -5.68 -10.52 13.88
N PRO A 61 -6.20 -11.60 14.50
CA PRO A 61 -6.57 -11.61 15.91
C PRO A 61 -5.38 -11.37 16.85
N GLU A 62 -4.16 -11.69 16.43
CA GLU A 62 -2.91 -11.41 17.15
C GLU A 62 -2.68 -9.91 17.38
N LEU A 63 -3.21 -9.03 16.52
CA LEU A 63 -3.07 -7.59 16.71
C LEU A 63 -3.95 -7.05 17.84
N VAL A 64 -5.08 -7.72 18.11
CA VAL A 64 -6.12 -7.27 19.05
C VAL A 64 -6.21 -8.12 20.32
N ARG A 65 -5.67 -9.34 20.30
CA ARG A 65 -5.68 -10.33 21.40
C ARG A 65 -4.44 -11.22 21.33
N ASN A 66 -3.25 -10.64 21.38
CA ASN A 66 -2.03 -11.45 21.46
C ASN A 66 -2.01 -12.23 22.78
N THR A 67 -2.37 -11.55 23.88
CA THR A 67 -2.58 -12.17 25.19
C THR A 67 -3.98 -11.87 25.75
N HIS A 68 -4.38 -12.60 26.81
CA HIS A 68 -5.67 -12.38 27.49
C HIS A 68 -5.72 -11.08 28.31
N LEU A 69 -4.57 -10.45 28.54
CA LEU A 69 -4.43 -9.19 29.25
C LEU A 69 -4.37 -7.99 28.29
N ASP A 70 -4.29 -8.25 26.99
CA ASP A 70 -4.24 -7.17 26.01
C ASP A 70 -5.62 -6.55 25.83
N HIS A 71 -5.65 -5.22 25.78
CA HIS A 71 -6.87 -4.46 25.65
C HIS A 71 -6.70 -3.37 24.60
N VAL A 72 -7.51 -3.45 23.53
CA VAL A 72 -7.65 -2.34 22.59
C VAL A 72 -8.49 -1.26 23.23
N LEU A 73 -7.95 -0.04 23.29
CA LEU A 73 -8.62 1.12 23.87
C LEU A 73 -9.47 1.83 22.83
N SER A 74 -8.92 2.02 21.62
CA SER A 74 -9.54 2.89 20.63
C SER A 74 -9.01 2.61 19.21
N PHE A 75 -9.81 3.02 18.23
CA PHE A 75 -9.45 3.02 16.82
C PHE A 75 -9.66 4.41 16.23
N TYR A 76 -8.69 4.89 15.45
CA TYR A 76 -8.68 6.23 14.86
C TYR A 76 -8.65 6.16 13.33
N TYR A 77 -9.29 7.10 12.66
CA TYR A 77 -9.19 7.27 11.21
C TYR A 77 -8.30 8.47 10.90
N PHE A 78 -7.22 8.28 10.14
CA PHE A 78 -6.27 9.35 9.80
C PHE A 78 -6.45 9.89 8.39
N GLY A 79 -7.10 9.14 7.51
CA GLY A 79 -7.36 9.58 6.16
C GLY A 79 -7.36 8.45 5.16
N ARG A 80 -7.52 8.86 3.91
CA ARG A 80 -7.53 8.00 2.74
C ARG A 80 -6.68 8.64 1.64
N TYR A 81 -5.89 7.83 0.96
CA TYR A 81 -5.19 8.19 -0.27
C TYR A 81 -5.50 7.13 -1.33
N GLU A 82 -6.21 7.50 -2.40
CA GLU A 82 -6.64 6.59 -3.46
C GLU A 82 -7.36 5.32 -2.93
N GLU A 83 -6.78 4.13 -3.09
CA GLU A 83 -7.27 2.87 -2.54
C GLU A 83 -6.84 2.57 -1.09
N PHE A 84 -5.93 3.37 -0.54
CA PHE A 84 -5.38 3.19 0.80
C PHE A 84 -6.21 3.91 1.87
N THR A 85 -6.46 3.24 2.99
CA THR A 85 -6.98 3.87 4.21
C THR A 85 -6.02 3.64 5.36
N VAL A 86 -5.71 4.70 6.12
CA VAL A 86 -4.84 4.61 7.28
C VAL A 86 -5.69 4.72 8.55
N MET A 87 -5.56 3.70 9.38
CA MET A 87 -6.20 3.62 10.68
C MET A 87 -5.14 3.61 11.79
N GLY A 88 -5.51 4.11 12.97
CA GLY A 88 -4.77 3.90 14.21
C GLY A 88 -5.48 2.89 15.09
N MET A 89 -4.69 2.15 15.85
CA MET A 89 -5.17 1.34 16.96
C MET A 89 -4.31 1.65 18.19
N GLU A 90 -4.96 2.00 19.28
CA GLU A 90 -4.31 2.18 20.57
C GLU A 90 -4.62 0.96 21.44
N ARG A 91 -3.60 0.38 22.03
CA ARG A 91 -3.74 -0.79 22.91
C ARG A 91 -2.84 -0.70 24.13
N VAL A 92 -3.22 -1.42 25.17
CA VAL A 92 -2.34 -1.81 26.27
C VAL A 92 -1.99 -3.29 26.09
N LYS A 93 -0.71 -3.63 26.24
CA LYS A 93 -0.22 -5.00 26.15
C LYS A 93 0.06 -5.55 27.54
N GLY A 94 -0.54 -6.68 27.89
CA GLY A 94 -0.29 -7.27 29.19
C GLY A 94 -0.68 -6.34 30.35
N ASP A 95 0.18 -6.32 31.36
CA ASP A 95 0.07 -5.53 32.58
C ASP A 95 1.10 -4.38 32.64
N ASP A 96 1.69 -4.01 31.50
CA ASP A 96 2.70 -2.94 31.46
C ASP A 96 2.10 -1.53 31.64
N TYR A 97 0.76 -1.41 31.59
CA TYR A 97 -0.02 -0.16 31.65
C TYR A 97 0.42 0.90 30.65
N HIS A 98 1.23 0.53 29.66
CA HIS A 98 1.74 1.43 28.63
C HIS A 98 0.82 1.40 27.41
N GLN A 99 0.63 2.58 26.83
CA GLN A 99 -0.12 2.74 25.59
C GLN A 99 0.82 2.49 24.42
N HIS A 100 0.42 1.57 23.55
CA HIS A 100 1.13 1.20 22.34
C HIS A 100 0.30 1.60 21.13
N ASN A 101 0.81 2.54 20.34
CA ASN A 101 0.12 3.00 19.13
C ASN A 101 0.54 2.14 17.94
N THR A 102 -0.45 1.70 17.17
CA THR A 102 -0.26 0.94 15.93
C THR A 102 -0.86 1.69 14.76
N VAL A 103 -0.09 1.92 13.70
CA VAL A 103 -0.58 2.44 12.43
C VAL A 103 -0.88 1.27 11.50
N LEU A 104 -2.11 1.20 11.02
CA LEU A 104 -2.61 0.13 10.15
C LEU A 104 -2.84 0.69 8.74
N ILE A 105 -2.28 0.02 7.74
CA ILE A 105 -2.38 0.43 6.33
C ILE A 105 -3.25 -0.58 5.59
N PHE A 106 -4.47 -0.15 5.26
CA PHE A 106 -5.39 -0.91 4.43
C PHE A 106 -5.26 -0.50 2.97
N LYS A 107 -5.34 -1.47 2.06
CA LYS A 107 -5.50 -1.26 0.60
C LYS A 107 -6.70 -2.07 0.15
N ASP A 108 -7.67 -1.45 -0.50
CA ASP A 108 -8.89 -2.12 -1.01
C ASP A 108 -9.63 -2.93 0.07
N ALA A 109 -9.66 -2.43 1.31
CA ALA A 109 -10.23 -3.11 2.49
C ALA A 109 -9.55 -4.42 2.92
N GLU A 110 -8.27 -4.57 2.57
CA GLU A 110 -7.39 -5.59 3.12
C GLU A 110 -6.24 -4.94 3.87
N LEU A 111 -5.91 -5.45 5.06
CA LEU A 111 -4.73 -5.01 5.79
C LEU A 111 -3.49 -5.46 5.02
N LYS A 112 -2.65 -4.52 4.59
CA LYS A 112 -1.40 -4.83 3.87
C LYS A 112 -0.21 -4.85 4.80
N GLY A 113 -0.15 -3.91 5.73
CA GLY A 113 0.89 -3.88 6.73
C GLY A 113 0.60 -2.89 7.83
N TYR A 114 1.44 -2.90 8.85
CA TYR A 114 1.30 -2.06 10.02
C TYR A 114 2.64 -1.74 10.68
N TYR A 115 2.66 -0.69 11.47
CA TYR A 115 3.78 -0.30 12.35
C TYR A 115 3.28 -0.33 13.79
N GLU A 116 3.93 -1.09 14.66
CA GLU A 116 3.61 -1.17 16.09
C GLU A 116 4.53 -0.29 16.93
N GLU A 117 4.20 -0.15 18.22
CA GLU A 117 5.02 0.51 19.25
C GLU A 117 5.41 1.96 18.92
N LEU A 118 4.56 2.67 18.18
CA LEU A 118 4.79 4.08 17.88
C LEU A 118 4.50 4.94 19.10
N GLN A 119 5.35 5.93 19.36
CA GLN A 119 5.16 6.87 20.47
C GLN A 119 3.95 7.78 20.24
N VAL A 120 3.66 8.11 18.98
CA VAL A 120 2.55 8.98 18.58
C VAL A 120 1.90 8.45 17.32
N PHE A 121 0.63 8.81 17.14
CA PHE A 121 -0.05 8.60 15.87
C PHE A 121 0.34 9.64 14.81
N PRO A 122 0.13 9.33 13.52
CA PRO A 122 0.12 10.32 12.46
C PRO A 122 -0.85 11.46 12.75
N SER A 123 -0.55 12.63 12.19
CA SER A 123 -1.43 13.79 12.24
C SER A 123 -2.44 13.82 11.09
N LYS A 124 -2.02 13.39 9.89
CA LYS A 124 -2.82 13.39 8.66
C LYS A 124 -2.15 12.57 7.55
N ILE A 125 -2.89 12.37 6.47
CA ILE A 125 -2.34 11.99 5.16
C ILE A 125 -2.45 13.19 4.22
N THR A 126 -1.37 13.50 3.48
CA THR A 126 -1.35 14.57 2.49
C THR A 126 -2.04 14.16 1.19
N LYS A 127 -2.24 15.13 0.28
CA LYS A 127 -2.79 14.84 -1.05
C LYS A 127 -1.81 14.08 -1.95
N GLU A 128 -0.54 14.09 -1.58
CA GLU A 128 0.56 13.42 -2.27
C GLU A 128 0.74 11.97 -1.77
N GLY A 129 -0.03 11.56 -0.76
CA GLY A 129 0.02 10.20 -0.20
C GLY A 129 1.03 10.02 0.92
N VAL A 130 1.55 11.11 1.49
CA VAL A 130 2.50 11.09 2.60
C VAL A 130 1.75 11.05 3.93
N ILE A 131 2.12 10.13 4.82
CA ILE A 131 1.61 10.08 6.20
C ILE A 131 2.54 10.95 7.06
N GLU A 132 2.04 12.09 7.53
CA GLU A 132 2.85 13.05 8.33
C GLU A 132 2.60 12.88 9.83
N PHE A 133 3.67 12.91 10.62
CA PHE A 133 3.61 12.89 12.08
C PHE A 133 3.56 14.32 12.67
N PRO A 134 3.10 14.48 13.92
CA PRO A 134 3.09 15.79 14.58
C PRO A 134 4.49 16.41 14.63
N ALA A 135 4.62 17.71 14.34
CA ALA A 135 5.94 18.37 14.22
C ALA A 135 6.83 18.27 15.47
N ASN A 136 6.26 18.09 16.67
CA ASN A 136 7.01 17.90 17.92
C ASN A 136 7.49 16.46 18.14
N ASN A 137 7.01 15.51 17.33
CA ASN A 137 7.37 14.09 17.31
C ASN A 137 7.42 13.63 15.84
N ASP A 138 8.14 14.38 15.01
CA ASP A 138 8.33 14.05 13.60
C ASP A 138 9.28 12.87 13.45
N VAL A 139 9.31 12.31 12.25
CA VAL A 139 10.11 11.14 11.88
C VAL A 139 11.14 11.53 10.84
N GLU A 140 12.26 10.81 10.81
CA GLU A 140 13.35 11.08 9.87
C GLU A 140 12.89 10.92 8.42
N ASP A 141 12.07 9.91 8.15
CA ASP A 141 11.47 9.62 6.86
C ASP A 141 9.99 9.27 7.03
N ASN A 142 9.14 9.90 6.24
CA ASN A 142 7.70 9.66 6.27
C ASN A 142 7.31 8.52 5.31
N ILE A 143 6.26 7.79 5.66
CA ILE A 143 5.64 6.79 4.78
C ILE A 143 5.04 7.50 3.57
N ASN A 144 5.33 7.03 2.36
CA ASN A 144 4.75 7.53 1.12
C ASN A 144 3.98 6.42 0.40
N LEU A 145 2.64 6.47 0.50
CA LEU A 145 1.72 5.49 -0.06
C LEU A 145 1.75 5.47 -1.60
N LYS A 146 1.96 6.64 -2.22
CA LYS A 146 2.01 6.78 -3.67
C LYS A 146 3.24 6.10 -4.27
N GLU A 147 4.37 6.24 -3.60
CA GLU A 147 5.65 5.67 -4.04
C GLU A 147 5.86 4.23 -3.54
N GLY A 148 4.98 3.73 -2.66
CA GLY A 148 5.16 2.44 -1.99
C GLY A 148 6.40 2.43 -1.09
N TYR A 149 6.74 3.58 -0.50
CA TYR A 149 7.89 3.74 0.39
C TYR A 149 7.45 3.62 1.85
N TYR A 150 8.00 2.62 2.53
CA TYR A 150 7.65 2.24 3.90
C TYR A 150 8.94 2.15 4.74
N PRO A 151 9.48 3.30 5.19
CA PRO A 151 10.74 3.35 5.92
C PRO A 151 10.61 2.75 7.31
N ALA A 152 11.74 2.35 7.90
CA ALA A 152 11.79 2.08 9.33
C ALA A 152 11.53 3.40 10.10
N MET A 153 10.70 3.34 11.13
CA MET A 153 10.25 4.52 11.86
C MET A 153 11.32 4.94 12.88
N VAL A 154 11.95 6.08 12.64
CA VAL A 154 12.89 6.72 13.57
C VAL A 154 12.36 8.10 13.89
N PHE A 155 12.11 8.40 15.16
CA PHE A 155 11.67 9.74 15.58
C PHE A 155 12.86 10.70 15.64
N SER A 156 12.72 11.88 15.02
CA SER A 156 13.80 12.87 14.93
C SER A 156 14.25 13.39 16.28
N ARG A 157 13.34 13.44 17.26
CA ARG A 157 13.69 13.80 18.64
C ARG A 157 14.66 12.79 19.26
N ASP A 158 14.39 11.49 19.07
CA ASP A 158 15.20 10.43 19.65
C ASP A 158 16.59 10.42 19.02
N LYS A 159 16.67 10.59 17.70
CA LYS A 159 17.94 10.67 16.98
C LYS A 159 18.77 11.91 17.31
N LYS A 160 18.11 13.03 17.61
CA LYS A 160 18.79 14.24 18.09
C LYS A 160 19.37 14.05 19.49
N LEU A 161 18.65 13.35 20.37
CA LEU A 161 19.09 13.09 21.76
C LEU A 161 20.16 11.99 21.81
N ASN A 162 20.05 10.99 20.95
CA ASN A 162 20.99 9.90 20.79
C ASN A 162 21.18 9.59 19.30
N PRO A 163 22.29 10.01 18.68
CA PRO A 163 22.56 9.75 17.26
C PRO A 163 22.58 8.27 16.87
N ASP A 164 22.86 7.38 17.83
CA ASP A 164 22.86 5.93 17.64
C ASP A 164 21.46 5.32 17.83
N SER A 165 20.40 6.12 17.95
CA SER A 165 19.03 5.63 18.09
C SER A 165 18.65 4.78 16.88
N HIS A 166 18.10 3.60 17.16
CA HIS A 166 17.59 2.70 16.14
C HIS A 166 16.12 2.99 15.82
N ALA A 167 15.63 2.35 14.75
CA ALA A 167 14.21 2.36 14.44
C ALA A 167 13.40 1.78 15.60
N VAL A 168 12.29 2.44 15.91
CA VAL A 168 11.32 1.97 16.91
C VAL A 168 10.35 0.95 16.32
N SER A 169 10.20 0.95 14.99
CA SER A 169 9.24 0.10 14.29
C SER A 169 9.64 -0.08 12.83
N GLU A 170 9.47 -1.28 12.31
CA GLU A 170 9.55 -1.60 10.88
C GLU A 170 8.20 -2.09 10.40
N ILE A 171 7.89 -1.89 9.11
CA ILE A 171 6.62 -2.35 8.57
C ILE A 171 6.52 -3.88 8.68
N GLN A 172 5.46 -4.32 9.34
CA GLN A 172 5.06 -5.72 9.40
C GLN A 172 4.08 -5.98 8.27
N TRP A 173 4.49 -6.78 7.29
CA TRP A 173 3.65 -7.16 6.16
C TRP A 173 2.71 -8.29 6.53
N VAL A 174 1.44 -8.19 6.11
CA VAL A 174 0.46 -9.25 6.30
C VAL A 174 0.44 -10.11 5.04
N ASN A 175 0.87 -11.37 5.19
CA ASN A 175 0.72 -12.39 4.16
C ASN A 175 -0.62 -13.09 4.40
N ILE A 176 -1.65 -12.68 3.67
CA ILE A 176 -2.95 -13.36 3.64
C ILE A 176 -3.02 -14.24 2.39
#